data_AF-A0A2M7BED9-F1
#
_entry.id   AF-A0A2M7BED9-F1
#
_cell.length_a   1.000
_cell.length_b   1.000
_cell.length_c   1.000
_cell.angle_alpha   90.00
_cell.angle_beta   90.00
_cell.angle_gamma   90.00
#
_symmetry.space_group_name_H-M   'P 1'
#
loop_
_entity.id
_entity.type
_entity.pdbx_description
1 polymer ?
#
loop_
_entity_poly.entity_id
_entity_poly.type
_entity_poly.pdbx_seq_one_letter_code
_entity_poly.pdbx_strand_id
1 'polypeptide(L)'
;MKYAKDVLILILVLLAGYLGFRWTKNNLNNPPKSEKTTFSPTQTPTASPTPSYQTIIGDFLVTDKEVCLENGKSLVYFFGSSSCPHCVWEKPIAQKVFNQFKNEIAYHENFDSQKDTDVFLKYQDINPRYVPFLILGCKYVRVGAGESLSQATDSAQRETESKKLEEEALTTILCKLTNDKPASVCALIKSKLQ
;
A
#
# COMPACT_ATOMS: atom_id res chain seq x y z
N MET A 1 -32.47 -34.38 46.90
CA MET A 1 -31.99 -34.67 45.52
C MET A 1 -31.79 -33.40 44.69
N LYS A 2 -31.21 -32.32 45.24
CA LYS A 2 -30.98 -31.05 44.50
C LYS A 2 -29.52 -30.93 44.01
N TYR A 3 -28.57 -31.43 44.80
CA TYR A 3 -27.13 -31.43 44.50
C TYR A 3 -26.68 -32.34 43.35
N ALA A 4 -27.43 -33.39 43.02
CA ALA A 4 -27.04 -34.33 41.96
C ALA A 4 -27.11 -33.72 40.55
N LYS A 5 -28.00 -32.74 40.33
CA LYS A 5 -28.14 -32.07 39.03
C LYS A 5 -27.03 -31.04 38.80
N ASP A 6 -26.65 -30.30 39.83
CA ASP A 6 -25.62 -29.26 39.73
C ASP A 6 -24.22 -29.84 39.54
N VAL A 7 -23.93 -30.99 40.18
CA VAL A 7 -22.67 -31.73 39.98
C VAL A 7 -22.58 -32.33 38.57
N LEU A 8 -23.70 -32.84 38.03
CA LEU A 8 -23.75 -33.39 36.67
C LEU A 8 -23.49 -32.30 35.61
N ILE A 9 -24.04 -31.10 35.79
CA ILE A 9 -23.83 -29.98 34.86
C ILE A 9 -22.36 -29.52 34.87
N LEU A 10 -21.74 -29.41 36.05
CA LEU A 10 -20.32 -29.05 36.17
C LEU A 10 -19.39 -30.08 35.49
N ILE A 11 -19.69 -31.37 35.63
CA ILE A 11 -18.91 -32.44 34.97
C ILE A 11 -19.05 -32.36 33.44
N LEU A 12 -20.25 -32.08 32.92
CA LEU A 12 -20.48 -31.97 31.48
C LEU A 12 -19.76 -30.75 30.87
N VAL A 13 -19.72 -29.62 31.56
CA VAL A 13 -18.98 -28.42 31.11
C VAL A 13 -17.48 -28.67 31.07
N LEU A 14 -16.93 -29.35 32.09
CA LEU A 14 -15.50 -29.69 32.13
C LEU A 14 -15.11 -30.73 31.06
N LEU A 15 -15.97 -31.71 30.77
CA LEU A 15 -15.75 -32.69 29.70
C LEU A 15 -15.80 -32.05 28.31
N ALA A 16 -16.72 -31.12 28.06
CA ALA A 16 -16.78 -30.39 26.79
C ALA A 16 -15.52 -29.54 26.54
N GLY A 17 -15.00 -28.87 27.58
CA GLY A 17 -13.75 -28.11 27.50
C GLY A 17 -12.52 -28.99 27.21
N TYR A 18 -12.45 -30.18 27.81
CA TYR A 18 -11.31 -31.09 27.61
C TYR A 18 -11.30 -31.75 26.22
N LEU A 19 -12.48 -32.04 25.65
CA LEU A 19 -12.60 -32.59 24.30
C LEU A 19 -12.30 -31.54 23.21
N GLY A 20 -12.69 -30.27 23.40
CA GLY A 20 -12.37 -29.18 22.47
C GLY A 20 -10.87 -28.92 22.34
N PHE A 21 -10.13 -28.97 23.45
CA PHE A 21 -8.68 -28.71 23.47
C PHE A 21 -7.84 -29.82 22.80
N ARG A 22 -8.34 -31.06 22.78
CA ARG A 22 -7.67 -32.20 22.11
C ARG A 22 -7.86 -32.20 20.58
N TRP A 23 -8.96 -31.65 20.07
CA TRP A 23 -9.22 -31.60 18.62
C TRP A 23 -8.33 -30.57 17.91
N THR A 24 -8.07 -29.41 18.52
CA THR A 24 -7.22 -28.36 17.92
C THR A 24 -5.75 -28.78 17.80
N LYS A 25 -5.24 -29.60 18.71
CA LYS A 25 -3.81 -30.00 18.72
C LYS A 25 -3.49 -31.10 17.71
N ASN A 26 -4.47 -31.91 17.30
CA ASN A 26 -4.23 -33.03 16.37
C ASN A 26 -4.27 -32.61 14.89
N ASN A 27 -4.84 -31.43 14.58
CA ASN A 27 -4.97 -30.93 13.21
C ASN A 27 -3.79 -30.06 12.72
N LEU A 28 -2.82 -29.76 13.61
CA LEU A 28 -1.62 -28.99 13.28
C LEU A 28 -0.40 -29.85 12.90
N ASN A 29 -0.50 -31.18 13.05
CA ASN A 29 0.62 -32.11 12.78
C ASN A 29 0.48 -32.91 11.47
N ASN A 30 -0.58 -32.68 10.69
CA ASN A 30 -0.81 -33.35 9.41
C ASN A 30 -0.96 -32.31 8.28
N PRO A 31 0.13 -31.74 7.74
CA PRO A 31 0.03 -31.04 6.47
C PRO A 31 -0.46 -32.04 5.39
N PRO A 32 -1.39 -31.65 4.51
CA PRO A 32 -1.83 -32.52 3.43
C PRO A 32 -0.63 -32.92 2.57
N LYS A 33 -0.50 -34.23 2.32
CA LYS A 33 0.50 -34.79 1.42
C LYS A 33 0.36 -34.11 0.06
N SER A 34 1.41 -33.40 -0.36
CA SER A 34 1.57 -32.94 -1.73
C SER A 34 1.56 -34.17 -2.64
N GLU A 35 0.44 -34.33 -3.33
CA GLU A 35 0.26 -35.30 -4.40
C GLU A 35 1.12 -34.84 -5.58
N LYS A 36 2.16 -35.61 -5.89
CA LYS A 36 2.98 -35.44 -7.08
C LYS A 36 2.13 -35.79 -8.30
N THR A 37 1.41 -34.81 -8.84
CA THR A 37 0.85 -34.93 -10.18
C THR A 37 1.98 -34.74 -11.19
N THR A 38 2.43 -35.84 -11.77
CA THR A 38 3.31 -35.89 -12.93
C THR A 38 2.61 -35.22 -14.12
N PHE A 39 2.97 -33.97 -14.41
CA PHE A 39 2.65 -33.32 -15.68
C PHE A 39 3.78 -33.61 -16.69
N SER A 40 3.38 -34.20 -17.82
CA SER A 40 4.22 -34.39 -19.01
C SER A 40 4.50 -33.03 -19.68
N PRO A 41 5.66 -32.83 -20.35
CA PRO A 41 6.16 -31.51 -20.70
C PRO A 41 5.53 -31.01 -22.00
N THR A 42 4.63 -30.04 -21.90
CA THR A 42 4.22 -29.24 -23.06
C THR A 42 4.61 -27.79 -22.81
N GLN A 43 5.73 -27.42 -23.43
CA GLN A 43 6.18 -26.08 -23.83
C GLN A 43 5.91 -24.94 -22.84
N THR A 44 6.96 -24.62 -22.08
CA THR A 44 7.13 -23.36 -21.36
C THR A 44 6.79 -22.18 -22.30
N PRO A 45 5.75 -21.37 -22.02
CA PRO A 45 5.72 -20.03 -22.56
C PRO A 45 6.94 -19.32 -21.96
N THR A 46 7.83 -18.85 -22.83
CA THR A 46 8.92 -17.94 -22.46
C THR A 46 8.36 -16.86 -21.55
N ALA A 47 8.70 -16.93 -20.27
CA ALA A 47 8.33 -15.90 -19.31
C ALA A 47 8.95 -14.60 -19.83
N SER A 48 8.12 -13.67 -20.29
CA SER A 48 8.57 -12.29 -20.49
C SER A 48 9.24 -11.85 -19.19
N PRO A 49 10.45 -11.26 -19.24
CA PRO A 49 11.09 -10.74 -18.04
C PRO A 49 10.16 -9.70 -17.42
N THR A 50 9.66 -9.96 -16.22
CA THR A 50 8.94 -8.97 -15.43
C THR A 50 9.85 -7.75 -15.26
N PRO A 51 9.42 -6.54 -15.65
CA PRO A 51 10.21 -5.34 -15.43
C PRO A 51 10.54 -5.20 -13.93
N SER A 52 11.82 -5.20 -13.60
CA SER A 52 12.30 -4.99 -12.23
C SER A 52 12.51 -3.49 -12.00
N TYR A 53 11.48 -2.81 -11.53
CA TYR A 53 11.57 -1.38 -11.18
C TYR A 53 12.37 -1.17 -9.89
N GLN A 54 13.18 -0.12 -9.84
CA GLN A 54 13.88 0.27 -8.61
C GLN A 54 12.92 0.98 -7.65
N THR A 55 13.05 0.71 -6.35
CA THR A 55 12.28 1.39 -5.30
C THR A 55 13.09 2.55 -4.71
N ILE A 56 12.43 3.67 -4.42
CA ILE A 56 13.00 4.86 -3.75
C ILE A 56 12.19 5.20 -2.48
N ILE A 57 12.51 6.33 -1.85
CA ILE A 57 11.82 6.85 -0.65
C ILE A 57 10.29 6.74 -0.75
N GLY A 58 9.66 6.29 0.35
CA GLY A 58 8.21 6.11 0.42
C GLY A 58 7.68 4.88 -0.32
N ASP A 59 8.55 3.93 -0.67
CA ASP A 59 8.24 2.73 -1.45
C ASP A 59 7.73 3.01 -2.87
N PHE A 60 8.13 4.14 -3.45
CA PHE A 60 7.82 4.46 -4.84
C PHE A 60 8.69 3.69 -5.81
N LEU A 61 8.08 3.14 -6.85
CA LEU A 61 8.77 2.54 -7.99
C LEU A 61 9.17 3.63 -8.99
N VAL A 62 10.39 3.51 -9.54
CA VAL A 62 10.89 4.35 -10.63
C VAL A 62 10.64 3.64 -11.95
N THR A 63 9.72 4.17 -12.75
CA THR A 63 9.41 3.65 -14.09
C THR A 63 10.48 4.07 -15.10
N ASP A 64 10.44 3.46 -16.28
CA ASP A 64 11.24 3.82 -17.45
C ASP A 64 10.67 5.04 -18.22
N LYS A 65 9.53 5.58 -17.78
CA LYS A 65 8.85 6.69 -18.44
C LYS A 65 9.51 8.03 -18.11
N GLU A 66 9.48 8.94 -19.08
CA GLU A 66 9.88 10.33 -18.87
C GLU A 66 8.90 11.07 -17.95
N VAL A 67 9.35 12.22 -17.43
CA VAL A 67 8.50 13.08 -16.62
C VAL A 67 7.40 13.66 -17.50
N CYS A 68 6.15 13.28 -17.25
CA CYS A 68 5.01 13.78 -17.99
C CYS A 68 4.49 15.10 -17.41
N LEU A 69 4.07 15.99 -18.32
CA LEU A 69 3.62 17.34 -18.00
C LEU A 69 2.20 17.59 -18.51
N GLU A 70 1.46 18.42 -17.81
CA GLU A 70 0.22 19.04 -18.28
C GLU A 70 0.37 20.55 -18.16
N ASN A 71 0.23 21.27 -19.28
CA ASN A 71 0.41 22.73 -19.34
C ASN A 71 1.75 23.20 -18.72
N GLY A 72 2.82 22.44 -18.94
CA GLY A 72 4.16 22.75 -18.41
C GLY A 72 4.38 22.42 -16.94
N LYS A 73 3.38 21.87 -16.24
CA LYS A 73 3.46 21.45 -14.84
C LYS A 73 3.61 19.94 -14.73
N SER A 74 4.32 19.45 -13.72
CA SER A 74 4.43 18.00 -13.47
C SER A 74 3.05 17.41 -13.17
N LEU A 75 2.68 16.36 -13.89
CA LEU A 75 1.36 15.76 -13.81
C LEU A 75 1.29 14.76 -12.64
N VAL A 76 0.29 14.89 -11.78
CA VAL A 76 0.15 14.09 -10.56
C VAL A 76 -1.27 13.53 -10.48
N TYR A 77 -1.39 12.21 -10.29
CA TYR A 77 -2.66 11.54 -10.08
C TYR A 77 -2.72 10.87 -8.72
N PHE A 78 -3.88 10.96 -8.08
CA PHE A 78 -4.24 10.16 -6.92
C PHE A 78 -5.55 9.43 -7.15
N PHE A 79 -5.48 8.11 -7.26
CA PHE A 79 -6.64 7.24 -7.39
C PHE A 79 -7.00 6.62 -6.05
N GLY A 80 -8.27 6.69 -5.66
CA GLY A 80 -8.73 6.22 -4.37
C GLY A 80 -10.24 6.00 -4.30
N SER A 81 -10.70 5.49 -3.16
CA SER A 81 -12.13 5.33 -2.88
C SER A 81 -12.44 5.57 -1.41
N SER A 82 -13.61 6.13 -1.11
CA SER A 82 -14.09 6.34 0.27
C SER A 82 -14.33 5.04 1.02
N SER A 83 -14.56 3.92 0.33
CA SER A 83 -14.72 2.60 0.96
C SER A 83 -13.39 1.88 1.26
N CYS A 84 -12.26 2.49 0.91
CA CYS A 84 -10.92 1.94 1.10
C CYS A 84 -10.22 2.64 2.28
N PRO A 85 -10.01 1.99 3.44
CA PRO A 85 -9.41 2.62 4.61
C PRO A 85 -8.03 3.23 4.34
N HIS A 86 -7.18 2.53 3.57
CA HIS A 86 -5.86 3.03 3.19
C HIS A 86 -5.93 4.28 2.31
N CYS A 87 -6.95 4.37 1.47
CA CYS A 87 -7.19 5.53 0.63
C CYS A 87 -7.64 6.74 1.47
N VAL A 88 -8.48 6.50 2.48
CA VAL A 88 -8.95 7.53 3.42
C VAL A 88 -7.80 8.03 4.30
N TRP A 89 -6.85 7.17 4.67
CA TRP A 89 -5.65 7.56 5.40
C TRP A 89 -4.69 8.41 4.56
N GLU A 90 -4.44 7.98 3.31
CA GLU A 90 -3.48 8.62 2.40
C GLU A 90 -3.97 9.99 1.92
N LYS A 91 -5.28 10.10 1.62
CA LYS A 91 -5.90 11.29 1.04
C LYS A 91 -5.53 12.61 1.72
N PRO A 92 -5.75 12.81 3.03
CA PRO A 92 -5.44 14.09 3.67
C PRO A 92 -3.95 14.42 3.65
N ILE A 93 -3.07 13.42 3.65
CA ILE A 93 -1.61 13.60 3.60
C ILE A 93 -1.19 14.06 2.21
N ALA A 94 -1.63 13.33 1.18
CA ALA A 94 -1.38 13.67 -0.21
C ALA A 94 -1.93 15.06 -0.56
N GLN A 95 -3.18 15.36 -0.19
CA GLN A 95 -3.77 16.69 -0.40
C GLN A 95 -2.99 17.81 0.27
N LYS A 96 -2.55 17.61 1.52
CA LYS A 96 -1.74 18.58 2.26
C LYS A 96 -0.45 18.89 1.51
N VAL A 97 0.29 17.86 1.09
CA VAL A 97 1.55 18.05 0.36
C VAL A 97 1.29 18.66 -1.02
N PHE A 98 0.40 18.09 -1.82
CA PHE A 98 0.17 18.51 -3.20
C PHE A 98 -0.31 19.95 -3.31
N ASN A 99 -1.09 20.42 -2.33
CA ASN A 99 -1.51 21.82 -2.26
C ASN A 99 -0.34 22.81 -2.08
N GLN A 100 0.77 22.39 -1.43
CA GLN A 100 1.99 23.21 -1.35
C GLN A 100 2.65 23.40 -2.72
N PHE A 101 2.39 22.50 -3.67
CA PHE A 101 2.92 22.52 -5.03
C PHE A 101 1.90 22.92 -6.10
N LYS A 102 0.70 23.41 -5.73
CA LYS A 102 -0.41 23.69 -6.67
C LYS A 102 -0.07 24.54 -7.90
N ASN A 103 0.99 25.36 -7.81
CA ASN A 103 1.46 26.19 -8.92
C ASN A 103 2.47 25.46 -9.83
N GLU A 104 3.09 24.39 -9.35
CA GLU A 104 4.16 23.63 -10.01
C GLU A 104 3.68 22.26 -10.55
N ILE A 105 2.54 21.76 -10.05
CA ILE A 105 1.93 20.50 -10.49
C ILE A 105 0.53 20.68 -11.06
N ALA A 106 0.16 19.77 -11.95
CA ALA A 106 -1.22 19.55 -12.37
C ALA A 106 -1.75 18.34 -11.60
N TYR A 107 -2.52 18.59 -10.54
CA TYR A 107 -3.04 17.56 -9.65
C TYR A 107 -4.45 17.12 -10.06
N HIS A 108 -4.61 15.82 -10.30
CA HIS A 108 -5.86 15.14 -10.63
C HIS A 108 -6.23 14.18 -9.50
N GLU A 109 -7.27 14.54 -8.74
CA GLU A 109 -7.84 13.68 -7.70
C GLU A 109 -8.97 12.82 -8.26
N ASN A 110 -8.75 11.50 -8.25
CA ASN A 110 -9.67 10.49 -8.76
C ASN A 110 -10.18 9.63 -7.60
N PHE A 111 -10.90 10.26 -6.67
CA PHE A 111 -11.50 9.62 -5.51
C PHE A 111 -12.98 9.32 -5.76
N ASP A 112 -13.38 8.05 -5.73
CA ASP A 112 -14.73 7.59 -6.12
C ASP A 112 -15.17 8.10 -7.51
N SER A 113 -14.22 8.23 -8.43
CA SER A 113 -14.39 8.83 -9.74
C SER A 113 -13.90 7.89 -10.83
N GLN A 114 -14.56 7.93 -12.00
CA GLN A 114 -14.13 7.21 -13.20
C GLN A 114 -13.31 8.09 -14.17
N LYS A 115 -12.98 9.32 -13.76
CA LYS A 115 -12.07 10.19 -14.52
C LYS A 115 -10.69 9.54 -14.61
N ASP A 116 -9.98 9.79 -15.71
CA ASP A 116 -8.62 9.30 -15.98
C ASP A 116 -8.46 7.76 -15.88
N THR A 117 -9.54 7.01 -16.10
CA THR A 117 -9.50 5.54 -16.12
C THR A 117 -8.51 5.02 -17.17
N ASP A 118 -8.38 5.72 -18.30
CA ASP A 118 -7.39 5.38 -19.33
C ASP A 118 -5.95 5.53 -18.81
N VAL A 119 -5.69 6.53 -17.96
CA VAL A 119 -4.39 6.72 -17.30
C VAL A 119 -4.15 5.61 -16.30
N PHE A 120 -5.14 5.28 -15.47
CA PHE A 120 -5.03 4.19 -14.51
C PHE A 120 -4.68 2.86 -15.19
N LEU A 121 -5.35 2.53 -16.31
CA LEU A 121 -5.14 1.30 -17.06
C LEU A 121 -3.78 1.24 -17.79
N LYS A 122 -3.14 2.38 -18.10
CA LYS A 122 -1.80 2.42 -18.70
C LYS A 122 -0.70 1.84 -17.80
N TYR A 123 -0.97 1.66 -16.51
CA TYR A 123 -0.03 1.10 -15.53
C TYR A 123 -0.45 -0.30 -15.03
N GLN A 124 -1.28 -1.04 -15.78
CA GLN A 124 -1.79 -2.35 -15.36
C GLN A 124 -0.71 -3.43 -15.17
N ASP A 125 0.46 -3.24 -15.78
CA ASP A 125 1.65 -4.07 -15.61
C ASP A 125 2.29 -3.88 -14.23
N ILE A 126 2.10 -2.71 -13.61
CA ILE A 126 2.58 -2.37 -12.27
C ILE A 126 1.46 -2.52 -11.22
N ASN A 127 0.26 -2.05 -11.53
CA ASN A 127 -0.89 -2.03 -10.65
C ASN A 127 -2.06 -2.82 -11.26
N PRO A 128 -2.36 -4.04 -10.79
CA PRO A 128 -3.48 -4.85 -11.27
C PRO A 128 -4.84 -4.37 -10.70
N ARG A 129 -5.03 -3.04 -10.61
CA ARG A 129 -6.25 -2.32 -10.19
C ARG A 129 -6.48 -2.17 -8.69
N TYR A 130 -5.41 -2.03 -7.90
CA TYR A 130 -5.50 -1.66 -6.49
C TYR A 130 -5.53 -0.14 -6.29
N VAL A 131 -6.11 0.27 -5.15
CA VAL A 131 -6.08 1.63 -4.63
C VAL A 131 -5.69 1.61 -3.14
N PRO A 132 -5.05 2.67 -2.60
CA PRO A 132 -4.69 3.89 -3.30
C PRO A 132 -3.57 3.68 -4.31
N PHE A 133 -3.57 4.48 -5.38
CA PHE A 133 -2.53 4.45 -6.39
C PHE A 133 -2.11 5.88 -6.74
N LEU A 134 -0.81 6.14 -6.59
CA LEU A 134 -0.21 7.43 -6.88
C LEU A 134 0.66 7.33 -8.13
N ILE A 135 0.52 8.31 -9.03
CA ILE A 135 1.36 8.47 -10.22
C ILE A 135 1.89 9.89 -10.21
N LEU A 136 3.19 10.06 -10.01
CA LEU A 136 3.86 11.35 -9.89
C LEU A 136 4.79 11.54 -11.09
N GLY A 137 4.41 12.45 -11.98
CA GLY A 137 5.12 12.77 -13.21
C GLY A 137 5.30 11.58 -14.14
N CYS A 138 4.42 10.56 -14.10
CA CYS A 138 4.55 9.28 -14.82
C CYS A 138 5.79 8.42 -14.49
N LYS A 139 6.80 9.02 -13.86
CA LYS A 139 8.09 8.45 -13.54
C LYS A 139 8.11 7.73 -12.20
N TYR A 140 7.34 8.22 -11.23
CA TYR A 140 7.27 7.61 -9.91
C TYR A 140 5.85 7.12 -9.66
N VAL A 141 5.71 5.86 -9.29
CA VAL A 141 4.40 5.27 -9.00
C VAL A 141 4.43 4.49 -7.70
N ARG A 142 3.29 4.42 -7.01
CA ARG A 142 3.17 3.60 -5.81
C ARG A 142 1.78 2.99 -5.70
N VAL A 143 1.75 1.68 -5.51
CA VAL A 143 0.56 0.91 -5.17
C VAL A 143 0.48 0.79 -3.64
N GLY A 144 -0.63 1.23 -3.06
CA GLY A 144 -0.82 1.26 -1.61
C GLY A 144 -0.47 2.60 -0.98
N ALA A 145 -0.67 2.68 0.34
CA ALA A 145 -0.48 3.86 1.17
C ALA A 145 0.82 3.80 1.99
N GLY A 146 1.25 4.94 2.52
CA GLY A 146 2.45 5.09 3.35
C GLY A 146 2.33 4.62 4.79
N GLU A 147 1.25 3.93 5.15
CA GLU A 147 0.92 3.59 6.53
C GLU A 147 2.01 2.79 7.25
N SER A 148 2.79 2.01 6.50
CA SER A 148 3.80 1.08 7.02
C SER A 148 5.24 1.58 6.94
N LEU A 149 5.46 2.86 6.59
CA LEU A 149 6.80 3.44 6.47
C LEU A 149 7.56 3.50 7.80
N SER A 150 6.87 3.71 8.92
CA SER A 150 7.49 3.67 10.25
C SER A 150 7.72 2.22 10.71
N GLN A 151 8.92 2.00 11.27
CA GLN A 151 9.29 0.75 11.95
C GLN A 151 9.00 0.78 13.45
N ALA A 152 8.37 1.85 13.97
CA ALA A 152 8.04 1.95 15.39
C ALA A 152 7.10 0.82 15.83
N THR A 153 7.38 0.24 16.99
CA THR A 153 6.59 -0.87 17.53
C THR A 153 5.31 -0.40 18.21
N ASP A 154 5.32 0.80 18.81
CA ASP A 154 4.14 1.42 19.40
C ASP A 154 3.19 1.93 18.30
N SER A 155 1.90 1.62 18.40
CA SER A 155 0.93 1.94 17.34
C SER A 155 0.66 3.43 17.20
N ALA A 156 0.66 4.20 18.29
CA ALA A 156 0.41 5.64 18.25
C ALA A 156 1.60 6.40 17.66
N GLN A 157 2.82 5.99 18.03
CA GLN A 157 4.05 6.52 17.46
C GLN A 157 4.15 6.16 15.98
N ARG A 158 3.87 4.90 15.61
CA ARG A 158 3.92 4.43 14.22
C ARG A 158 3.02 5.24 13.30
N GLU A 159 1.78 5.50 13.70
CA GLU A 159 0.88 6.32 12.87
C GLU A 159 1.42 7.74 12.67
N THR A 160 1.89 8.37 13.75
CA THR A 160 2.44 9.74 13.70
C THR A 160 3.69 9.80 12.83
N GLU A 161 4.58 8.83 12.97
CA GLU A 161 5.84 8.77 12.23
C GLU A 161 5.61 8.39 10.76
N SER A 162 4.75 7.41 10.46
CA SER A 162 4.39 7.06 9.08
C SER A 162 3.79 8.25 8.33
N LYS A 163 2.93 9.05 8.97
CA LYS A 163 2.41 10.29 8.37
C LYS A 163 3.53 11.26 8.02
N LYS A 164 4.49 11.45 8.93
CA LYS A 164 5.64 12.34 8.70
C LYS A 164 6.53 11.83 7.56
N LEU A 165 6.81 10.53 7.54
CA LEU A 165 7.63 9.90 6.50
C LEU A 165 6.94 9.95 5.14
N GLU A 166 5.62 9.77 5.10
CA GLU A 166 4.83 9.91 3.87
C GLU A 166 4.88 11.34 3.35
N GLU A 167 4.66 12.35 4.21
CA GLU A 167 4.79 13.75 3.83
C GLU A 167 6.18 14.05 3.25
N GLU A 168 7.23 13.54 3.90
CA GLU A 168 8.62 13.72 3.45
C GLU A 168 8.90 13.03 2.11
N ALA A 169 8.41 11.81 1.91
CA ALA A 169 8.57 11.06 0.67
C ALA A 169 7.91 11.78 -0.50
N LEU A 170 6.62 12.14 -0.35
CA LEU A 170 5.87 12.87 -1.38
C LEU A 170 6.53 14.21 -1.68
N THR A 171 6.93 14.97 -0.66
CA THR A 171 7.58 16.27 -0.85
C THR A 171 8.92 16.11 -1.57
N THR A 172 9.72 15.11 -1.19
CA THR A 172 11.02 14.83 -1.83
C THR A 172 10.86 14.51 -3.31
N ILE A 173 9.88 13.67 -3.67
CA ILE A 173 9.62 13.31 -5.06
C ILE A 173 9.13 14.53 -5.85
N LEU A 174 8.21 15.32 -5.30
CA LEU A 174 7.70 16.50 -5.97
C LEU A 174 8.78 17.54 -6.19
N CYS A 175 9.65 17.78 -5.22
CA CYS A 175 10.82 18.66 -5.41
C CYS A 175 11.73 18.19 -6.55
N LYS A 176 11.95 16.87 -6.71
CA LYS A 176 12.69 16.35 -7.86
C LYS A 176 11.95 16.60 -9.18
N LEU A 177 10.63 16.42 -9.22
CA LEU A 177 9.81 16.61 -10.41
C LEU A 177 9.71 18.08 -10.84
N THR A 178 9.71 19.00 -9.89
CA THR A 178 9.51 20.44 -10.14
C THR A 178 10.81 21.22 -10.23
N ASN A 179 11.97 20.54 -10.28
CA ASN A 179 13.30 21.16 -10.24
C ASN A 179 13.44 22.11 -9.04
N ASP A 180 13.12 21.60 -7.84
CA ASP A 180 13.20 22.25 -6.54
C ASP A 180 12.25 23.44 -6.32
N LYS A 181 11.10 23.46 -7.02
CA LYS A 181 10.06 24.48 -6.82
C LYS A 181 8.84 23.92 -6.08
N PRO A 182 8.22 24.68 -5.16
CA PRO A 182 8.66 26.00 -4.70
C PRO A 182 9.85 25.90 -3.73
N ALA A 183 10.79 26.83 -3.85
CA ALA A 183 12.02 26.82 -3.06
C ALA A 183 11.78 26.83 -1.54
N SER A 184 10.72 27.50 -1.09
CA SER A 184 10.32 27.56 0.33
C SER A 184 10.00 26.19 0.93
N VAL A 185 9.54 25.24 0.12
CA VAL A 185 9.26 23.87 0.55
C VAL A 185 10.49 23.00 0.34
N CYS A 186 11.10 23.06 -0.85
CA CYS A 186 12.18 22.16 -1.23
C CYS A 186 13.50 22.41 -0.49
N ALA A 187 13.79 23.66 -0.10
CA ALA A 187 14.97 23.96 0.71
C ALA A 187 14.91 23.30 2.10
N LEU A 188 13.71 23.19 2.69
CA LEU A 188 13.51 22.57 4.01
C LEU A 188 13.71 21.06 4.00
N ILE A 189 13.46 20.41 2.86
CA ILE A 189 13.72 18.98 2.69
C ILE A 189 15.21 18.74 2.47
N LYS A 190 15.86 19.52 1.61
CA LYS A 190 17.30 19.40 1.37
C LYS A 190 18.12 19.53 2.65
N SER A 191 17.75 20.45 3.54
CA SER A 191 18.46 20.64 4.82
C SER A 191 18.27 19.51 5.82
N LYS A 192 17.27 18.63 5.64
CA LYS A 192 17.07 17.43 6.49
C LYS A 192 17.82 16.20 5.99
N LEU A 193 18.20 16.19 4.71
CA LEU A 193 18.92 15.10 4.07
C LEU A 193 20.45 15.28 4.11
N GLN A 194 20.94 16.39 4.68
CA GLN A 194 22.35 16.71 4.92
C GLN A 194 22.71 16.44 6.38
#